data_AF-A0A527Z510-F1
#
_entry.id   AF-A0A527Z510-F1
#
_cell.length_a   1.000
_cell.length_b   1.000
_cell.length_c   1.000
_cell.angle_alpha   90.00
_cell.angle_beta   90.00
_cell.angle_gamma   90.00
#
_symmetry.space_group_name_H-M   'P 1'
#
loop_
_entity.id
_entity.type
_entity.pdbx_description
1 polymer ?
#
loop_
_entity_poly.entity_id
_entity_poly.type
_entity_poly.pdbx_seq_one_letter_code
_entity_poly.pdbx_strand_id
1 'polypeptide(L)' 'MLGRDADRDLIRSLARRLSEDTPEASVLRATVSRVIAGEPPKLGGILAALRRSPLVGADLDLSRPREEGRKIDL' A
#
# COMPACT_ATOMS: atom_id res chain seq x y z
N MET A 1 21.10 11.91 2.28
CA MET A 1 21.97 10.89 2.89
C MET A 1 22.28 9.86 1.83
N LEU A 2 23.53 9.76 1.37
CA LEU A 2 23.98 8.57 0.63
C LEU A 2 23.94 7.40 1.62
N GLY A 3 23.51 6.22 1.14
CA GLY A 3 23.25 5.04 1.98
C GLY A 3 24.33 4.80 3.01
N ARG A 4 23.92 4.50 4.24
CA ARG A 4 24.84 4.23 5.35
C ARG A 4 25.83 3.17 4.88
N ASP A 5 27.14 3.41 5.01
CA ASP A 5 28.17 2.44 4.56
C ASP A 5 27.93 1.04 5.14
N ALA A 6 27.30 0.96 6.32
CA ALA A 6 26.85 -0.27 6.97
C ALA A 6 25.88 -1.13 6.11
N ASP A 7 25.08 -0.51 5.24
CA ASP A 7 24.07 -1.21 4.44
C ASP A 7 24.65 -1.71 3.10
N ARG A 8 25.87 -1.30 2.73
CA ARG A 8 26.44 -1.59 1.41
C ARG A 8 26.66 -3.08 1.17
N ASP A 9 27.19 -3.78 2.16
CA ASP A 9 27.43 -5.22 2.08
C ASP A 9 26.11 -6.00 2.05
N LEU A 10 25.12 -5.52 2.80
CA LEU A 10 23.77 -6.08 2.78
C LEU A 10 23.12 -5.92 1.40
N ILE A 11 23.17 -4.72 0.81
CA ILE A 11 22.62 -4.46 -0.53
C ILE A 11 23.32 -5.32 -1.58
N ARG A 12 24.65 -5.48 -1.50
CA ARG A 12 25.41 -6.31 -2.44
C ARG A 12 25.03 -7.79 -2.34
N SER A 13 24.93 -8.33 -1.13
CA SER A 13 24.52 -9.73 -0.91
C SER A 13 23.08 -9.98 -1.37
N LEU A 14 22.18 -9.03 -1.13
CA LEU A 14 20.80 -9.07 -1.62
C LEU A 14 20.76 -9.06 -3.16
N ALA A 15 21.49 -8.15 -3.81
CA ALA A 15 21.56 -8.07 -5.27
C ALA A 15 22.05 -9.38 -5.89
N ARG A 16 23.07 -10.02 -5.30
CA ARG A 16 23.56 -11.33 -5.75
C ARG A 16 22.46 -12.39 -5.68
N ARG A 17 21.73 -12.45 -4.56
CA ARG A 17 20.64 -13.42 -4.37
C ARG A 17 19.45 -13.19 -5.30
N LEU A 18 19.18 -11.94 -5.68
CA LEU A 18 18.12 -11.60 -6.63
C LEU A 18 18.49 -11.89 -8.08
N SER A 19 19.80 -11.91 -8.40
CA SER A 19 20.31 -12.22 -9.75
C SER A 19 20.37 -13.72 -10.06
N GLU A 20 20.15 -14.58 -9.07
CA GLU A 20 20.09 -16.02 -9.28
C GLU A 20 18.81 -16.40 -10.05
N ASP A 21 18.90 -17.37 -10.96
CA ASP A 21 17.76 -17.92 -11.70
C ASP A 21 17.19 -19.16 -11.01
N THR A 22 16.84 -18.97 -9.73
CA THR A 22 16.22 -20.00 -8.88
C THR A 22 14.76 -19.64 -8.56
N PRO A 23 13.89 -20.62 -8.27
CA PRO A 23 12.53 -20.36 -7.79
C PRO A 23 12.50 -19.44 -6.57
N GLU A 24 13.45 -19.63 -5.65
CA GLU A 24 13.59 -18.86 -4.42
C GLU A 24 13.94 -17.39 -4.71
N ALA A 25 14.82 -17.13 -5.67
CA ALA A 25 15.15 -15.78 -6.12
C ALA A 25 13.95 -15.08 -6.77
N SER A 26 13.11 -15.83 -7.50
CA SER A 26 11.86 -15.29 -8.08
C SER A 26 10.86 -14.85 -7.00
N VAL A 27 10.63 -15.68 -5.98
CA VAL A 27 9.77 -15.34 -4.83
C VAL A 27 10.33 -14.13 -4.07
N LEU A 28 11.65 -14.07 -3.90
CA LEU A 28 12.32 -12.96 -3.25
C LEU A 28 12.16 -11.65 -4.05
N ARG A 29 12.33 -11.67 -5.38
CA ARG A 29 12.08 -10.52 -6.27
C ARG A 29 10.65 -10.01 -6.12
N ALA A 30 9.65 -10.89 -6.15
CA ALA A 30 8.25 -10.50 -5.99
C ALA A 30 7.98 -9.84 -4.62
N THR A 31 8.57 -10.39 -3.55
CA THR A 31 8.40 -9.86 -2.19
C THR A 31 9.07 -8.50 -2.02
N VAL A 32 10.31 -8.34 -2.49
CA VAL A 32 11.04 -7.07 -2.44
C VAL A 32 10.33 -6.00 -3.25
N SER A 33 9.88 -6.31 -4.47
CA SER A 33 9.10 -5.37 -5.29
C SER A 33 7.82 -4.91 -4.60
N ARG A 34 7.10 -5.82 -3.93
CA ARG A 34 5.89 -5.46 -3.16
C ARG A 34 6.19 -4.52 -1.99
N VAL A 35 7.28 -4.75 -1.27
CA VAL A 35 7.68 -3.89 -0.13
C VAL A 35 8.15 -2.52 -0.61
N ILE A 36 8.93 -2.46 -1.69
CA ILE A 36 9.47 -1.20 -2.24
C ILE A 36 8.38 -0.36 -2.91
N ALA A 37 7.43 -0.98 -3.61
CA ALA A 37 6.31 -0.26 -4.23
C ALA A 37 5.45 0.51 -3.20
N GLY A 38 5.56 0.16 -1.92
CA GLY A 38 4.65 0.60 -0.87
C GLY A 38 3.27 -0.03 -1.06
N GLU A 39 2.57 -0.35 0.02
CA GLU A 39 1.13 -0.61 -0.15
C GLU A 39 0.50 0.68 -0.68
N PRO A 40 -0.28 0.65 -1.79
CA PRO A 40 -1.13 1.78 -2.10
C PRO A 40 -1.94 2.09 -0.82
N PRO A 41 -2.07 3.36 -0.42
CA PRO A 41 -2.84 3.69 0.78
C PRO A 41 -4.18 2.98 0.63
N LYS A 42 -4.56 2.16 1.61
CA LYS A 42 -5.75 1.31 1.51
C LYS A 42 -6.96 2.19 1.20
N LEU A 43 -7.31 2.30 -0.08
CA LEU A 43 -8.56 2.88 -0.54
C LEU A 43 -9.65 2.00 0.06
N GLY A 44 -10.23 2.45 1.17
CA GLY A 44 -11.23 1.68 1.90
C GLY A 44 -11.05 1.58 3.41
N GLY A 45 -10.10 2.27 4.06
CA GLY A 45 -10.01 2.27 5.53
C GLY A 45 -11.34 2.68 6.21
N ILE A 46 -11.99 3.71 5.69
CA ILE A 46 -13.29 4.20 6.20
C ILE A 46 -14.40 3.18 5.92
N LEU A 47 -14.51 2.69 4.68
CA LEU A 47 -15.54 1.70 4.32
C LEU A 47 -15.37 0.37 5.08
N ALA A 48 -14.14 -0.09 5.24
CA ALA A 48 -13.83 -1.30 6.00
C ALA A 48 -14.05 -1.12 7.51
N ALA A 49 -13.87 0.09 8.06
CA ALA A 49 -14.23 0.40 9.44
C ALA A 49 -15.74 0.42 9.64
N LEU A 50 -16.49 1.05 8.72
CA LEU A 50 -17.96 1.07 8.74
C LEU A 50 -18.56 -0.33 8.63
N ARG A 51 -18.04 -1.21 7.76
CA ARG A 51 -18.47 -2.62 7.64
C ARG A 51 -18.13 -3.50 8.85
N ARG A 52 -17.31 -3.02 9.79
CA ARG A 52 -16.98 -3.70 11.05
C ARG A 52 -17.69 -3.05 12.25
N SER A 53 -18.46 -2.00 12.02
CA SER A 53 -19.27 -1.35 13.05
C SER A 53 -20.46 -2.25 13.44
N PRO A 54 -20.84 -2.28 14.73
CA PRO A 54 -22.09 -2.93 15.16
C PRO A 54 -23.35 -2.29 14.54
N LEU A 55 -23.22 -1.14 13.85
CA LEU A 55 -24.28 -0.51 13.07
C LEU A 55 -24.41 -1.08 11.65
N VAL A 56 -23.69 -2.15 11.29
CA VAL A 56 -23.97 -2.92 10.07
C VAL A 56 -25.40 -3.46 10.15
N GLY A 57 -26.26 -3.02 9.23
CA GLY A 57 -27.69 -3.35 9.23
C GLY A 57 -28.58 -2.37 10.00
N ALA A 58 -28.00 -1.33 10.62
CA ALA A 58 -28.78 -0.12 10.89
C ALA A 58 -29.16 0.51 9.53
N ASP A 59 -30.39 1.00 9.40
CA ASP A 59 -30.92 1.62 8.19
C ASP A 59 -30.24 2.98 7.91
N LEU A 60 -28.94 2.91 7.64
CA LEU A 60 -28.08 4.05 7.36
C LEU A 60 -28.21 4.34 5.87
N ASP A 61 -28.73 5.51 5.54
CA ASP A 61 -28.69 6.00 4.17
C ASP A 61 -27.25 6.39 3.80
N LEU A 62 -26.59 5.50 3.06
CA LEU A 62 -25.25 5.71 2.53
C LEU A 62 -25.26 6.43 1.18
N SER A 63 -26.44 6.82 0.68
CA SER A 63 -26.53 7.59 -0.54
C SER A 63 -26.01 9.00 -0.28
N ARG A 64 -24.92 9.34 -0.96
CA ARG A 64 -24.44 10.73 -0.99
C ARG A 64 -24.99 11.39 -2.25
N PRO A 65 -25.90 12.36 -2.15
CA PRO A 65 -26.37 13.10 -3.31
C PRO A 65 -25.20 13.86 -3.92
N ARG A 66 -25.17 13.88 -5.26
CA ARG A 66 -24.11 14.53 -6.03
C ARG A 66 -24.58 15.95 -6.36
N GLU A 67 -24.24 16.88 -5.48
CA GLU A 67 -24.57 18.30 -5.66
C GLU A 67 -23.51 19.01 -6.50
N GLU A 68 -23.91 20.06 -7.23
CA GLU A 68 -23.02 20.90 -8.05
C GLU A 68 -21.91 21.61 -7.25
N GLY A 69 -22.00 21.62 -5.92
CA GLY A 69 -21.07 22.31 -5.03
C GLY A 69 -21.41 23.79 -4.85
N ARG A 70 -20.86 24.41 -3.81
CA ARG A 70 -21.04 25.85 -3.55
C ARG A 70 -20.05 26.65 -4.43
N LYS A 71 -20.55 27.64 -5.17
CA LYS A 71 -19.68 28.65 -5.80
C LYS A 71 -18.92 29.38 -4.70
N ILE A 72 -17.59 29.24 -4.70
CA ILE A 72 -16.67 30.01 -3.87
C ILE A 72 -15.75 30.80 -4.80
N ASP A 73 -15.48 32.04 -4.44
CA ASP A 73 -14.46 32.87 -5.10
C ASP A 73 -13.12 32.56 -4.43
N LEU A 74 -12.11 32.18 -5.22
CA LEU A 74 -10.79 31.72 -4.76
C LEU A 74 -9.73 32.79 -4.98
#